data_AF-A0AAQ1P9J1-F1
#
_entry.id   AF-A0AAQ1P9J1-F1
#
_cell.length_a   1.000
_cell.length_b   1.000
_cell.length_c   1.000
_cell.angle_alpha   90.00
_cell.angle_beta   90.00
_cell.angle_gamma   90.00
#
_symmetry.space_group_name_H-M   'P 1'
#
loop_
_entity.id
_entity.type
_entity.pdbx_description
1 polymer ?
#
loop_
_entity_poly.entity_id
_entity_poly.type
_entity_poly.pdbx_seq_one_letter_code
_entity_poly.pdbx_strand_id
1 'polypeptide(L)'
;MRHCLALLVLFLSLPLSAAQLHLELGATTRQWSSAELLDHPQARDISIDQDVSYKQPMHYRAVPLAALLDGVSANDHLQAVALDGFAAEMPAAPLLQRGPAQAWLAVEEPGRPWPPLGQGKPSAGPFYLVWTAPQASGIRPEQWPFQISTIRKLASVEARFPALLPDPKLPADSPVGRGFALFQQNCLACHRLNGAGDAQVGPDLNVPHNPTEYFRPEYLRQLIRDPQSLRQWPQAKMPGFAKSVLSEPELDELLAYLRHMAGRRP
;
A
#
# COMPACT_ATOMS: atom_id res chain seq x y z
N MET A 1 33.52 -59.63 3.39
CA MET A 1 32.29 -59.31 2.62
C MET A 1 31.93 -57.88 2.99
N ARG A 2 32.31 -56.89 2.17
CA ARG A 2 31.51 -56.35 1.05
C ARG A 2 30.32 -55.56 1.62
N HIS A 3 30.50 -54.24 1.77
CA HIS A 3 29.98 -53.20 0.87
C HIS A 3 28.55 -52.76 1.25
N CYS A 4 28.29 -51.46 1.07
CA CYS A 4 27.04 -50.74 1.38
C CYS A 4 26.93 -50.40 2.88
N LEU A 5 26.96 -49.15 3.33
CA LEU A 5 26.25 -47.98 2.83
C LEU A 5 27.13 -46.72 2.92
N ALA A 6 27.66 -46.26 1.79
CA ALA A 6 28.15 -44.90 1.62
C ALA A 6 27.39 -44.30 0.45
N LEU A 7 26.11 -43.96 0.64
CA LEU A 7 25.28 -43.22 -0.32
C LEU A 7 23.91 -42.96 0.34
N LEU A 8 23.80 -41.88 1.12
CA LEU A 8 22.53 -41.14 1.29
C LEU A 8 22.76 -39.81 2.04
N VAL A 9 23.60 -38.91 1.49
CA VAL A 9 23.60 -37.50 1.90
C VAL A 9 23.69 -36.65 0.63
N LEU A 10 22.59 -36.57 -0.11
CA LEU A 10 22.47 -35.69 -1.29
C LEU A 10 21.01 -35.34 -1.59
N PHE A 11 20.24 -35.03 -0.53
CA PHE A 11 18.95 -34.32 -0.55
C PHE A 11 18.92 -33.63 0.82
N LEU A 12 18.86 -32.32 1.02
CA LEU A 12 18.17 -31.25 0.32
C LEU A 12 18.95 -29.93 0.48
N SER A 13 19.66 -29.48 -0.55
CA SER A 13 19.91 -28.05 -0.74
C SER A 13 18.94 -27.59 -1.82
N LEU A 14 17.68 -27.41 -1.44
CA LEU A 14 16.74 -26.69 -2.30
C LEU A 14 17.37 -25.31 -2.54
N PRO A 15 17.66 -24.91 -3.79
CA PRO A 15 18.14 -23.56 -4.05
C PRO A 15 17.11 -22.60 -3.45
N LEU A 16 17.59 -21.68 -2.63
CA LEU A 16 16.78 -20.63 -2.03
C LEU A 16 16.27 -19.77 -3.20
N SER A 17 15.06 -20.06 -3.67
CA SER A 17 14.51 -19.44 -4.88
C SER A 17 14.36 -17.95 -4.62
N ALA A 18 14.99 -17.12 -5.45
CA ALA A 18 14.82 -15.68 -5.38
C ALA A 18 13.35 -15.33 -5.63
N ALA A 19 12.78 -14.50 -4.76
CA ALA A 19 11.44 -13.95 -4.95
C ALA A 19 11.40 -13.07 -6.20
N GLN A 20 10.22 -12.92 -6.81
CA GLN A 20 10.04 -12.17 -8.05
C GLN A 20 9.15 -10.95 -7.82
N LEU A 21 9.61 -9.78 -8.26
CA LEU A 21 8.83 -8.57 -8.39
C LEU A 21 8.50 -8.35 -9.85
N HIS A 22 7.22 -8.16 -10.14
CA HIS A 22 6.73 -7.87 -11.49
C HIS A 22 6.49 -6.37 -11.67
N LEU A 23 7.06 -5.79 -12.72
CA LEU A 23 6.80 -4.42 -13.15
C LEU A 23 6.04 -4.42 -14.48
N GLU A 24 4.88 -3.78 -14.51
CA GLU A 24 4.03 -3.63 -15.69
C GLU A 24 3.88 -2.13 -16.01
N LEU A 25 4.83 -1.53 -16.73
CA LEU A 25 4.92 -0.08 -16.92
C LEU A 25 4.42 0.36 -18.30
N GLY A 26 3.21 -0.09 -18.67
CA GLY A 26 2.63 0.11 -20.01
C GLY A 26 3.12 -0.95 -20.99
N ALA A 27 3.82 -0.55 -22.05
CA ALA A 27 4.37 -1.49 -23.04
C ALA A 27 5.59 -2.27 -22.53
N THR A 28 6.20 -1.80 -21.43
CA THR A 28 7.37 -2.43 -20.82
C THR A 28 6.94 -3.30 -19.66
N THR A 29 7.20 -4.60 -19.75
CA THR A 29 7.11 -5.52 -18.61
C THR A 29 8.50 -5.99 -18.23
N ARG A 30 8.81 -5.99 -16.94
CA ARG A 30 10.08 -6.49 -16.41
C ARG A 30 9.85 -7.31 -15.15
N GLN A 31 10.57 -8.40 -15.03
CA GLN A 31 10.66 -9.16 -13.78
C GLN A 31 12.02 -8.89 -13.16
N TRP A 32 12.01 -8.71 -11.84
CA TRP A 32 13.21 -8.57 -11.03
C TRP A 32 13.21 -9.65 -9.96
N SER A 33 14.29 -10.42 -9.89
CA SER A 33 14.52 -11.30 -8.76
C SER A 33 15.05 -10.52 -7.55
N SER A 34 14.81 -11.03 -6.35
CA SER A 34 15.39 -10.45 -5.13
C SER A 34 16.93 -10.40 -5.20
N ALA A 35 17.57 -11.39 -5.82
CA ALA A 35 19.02 -11.39 -6.05
C ALA A 35 19.48 -10.23 -6.93
N GLU A 36 18.83 -10.00 -8.08
CA GLU A 36 19.18 -8.87 -8.97
C GLU A 36 18.96 -7.51 -8.31
N LEU A 37 17.94 -7.39 -7.46
CA LEU A 37 17.67 -6.13 -6.74
C LEU A 37 18.68 -5.89 -5.61
N LEU A 38 19.13 -6.94 -4.92
CA LEU A 38 20.18 -6.83 -3.89
C LEU A 38 21.54 -6.45 -4.50
N ASP A 39 21.84 -6.97 -5.70
CA ASP A 39 23.04 -6.67 -6.49
C ASP A 39 22.93 -5.41 -7.36
N HIS A 40 21.77 -4.75 -7.36
CA HIS A 40 21.53 -3.56 -8.19
C HIS A 40 22.56 -2.45 -7.85
N PRO A 41 23.14 -1.73 -8.83
CA PRO A 41 24.21 -0.77 -8.59
C PRO A 41 23.81 0.42 -7.70
N GLN A 42 22.51 0.69 -7.54
CA GLN A 42 21.99 1.71 -6.64
C GLN A 42 21.49 1.16 -5.29
N ALA A 43 21.53 -0.16 -5.10
CA ALA A 43 21.16 -0.79 -3.84
C ALA A 43 22.10 -0.32 -2.72
N ARG A 44 21.51 0.04 -1.58
CA ARG A 44 22.26 0.50 -0.40
C ARG A 44 21.51 0.18 0.88
N ASP A 45 22.23 0.23 1.98
CA ASP A 45 21.63 0.10 3.31
C ASP A 45 20.99 1.43 3.72
N ILE A 46 19.77 1.35 4.23
CA ILE A 46 18.99 2.48 4.75
C ILE A 46 18.45 2.16 6.14
N SER A 47 18.26 3.20 6.94
CA SER A 47 17.60 3.10 8.25
C SER A 47 16.28 3.84 8.20
N ILE A 48 15.23 3.20 8.71
CA ILE A 48 13.89 3.75 8.85
C ILE A 48 13.57 3.78 10.35
N ASP A 49 13.63 4.95 10.96
CA ASP A 49 13.47 5.10 12.43
C ASP A 49 12.06 4.76 12.91
N GLN A 50 11.05 5.03 12.08
CA GLN A 50 9.64 4.84 12.40
C GLN A 50 8.96 4.04 11.28
N ASP A 51 9.27 2.75 11.20
CA ASP A 51 8.62 1.89 10.22
C ASP A 51 7.11 1.77 10.47
N VAL A 52 6.32 1.96 9.42
CA VAL A 52 4.85 1.97 9.53
C VAL A 52 4.28 0.61 9.91
N SER A 53 4.87 -0.49 9.46
CA SER A 53 4.33 -1.83 9.69
C SER A 53 4.92 -2.44 10.96
N TYR A 54 6.21 -2.25 11.20
CA TYR A 54 6.93 -2.80 12.35
C TYR A 54 6.80 -1.95 13.62
N LYS A 55 6.49 -0.65 13.50
CA LYS A 55 6.39 0.30 14.63
C LYS A 55 7.67 0.41 15.47
N GLN A 56 8.82 0.16 14.86
CA GLN A 56 10.15 0.24 15.46
C GLN A 56 11.18 0.61 14.38
N PRO A 57 12.41 0.99 14.78
CA PRO A 57 13.50 1.20 13.83
C PRO A 57 13.82 -0.07 13.05
N MET A 58 13.94 0.05 11.73
CA MET A 58 14.27 -1.04 10.83
C MET A 58 15.44 -0.66 9.92
N HIS A 59 16.22 -1.66 9.51
CA HIS A 59 17.36 -1.51 8.61
C HIS A 59 17.12 -2.39 7.39
N TYR A 60 17.30 -1.82 6.21
CA TYR A 60 16.98 -2.48 4.96
C TYR A 60 18.10 -2.32 3.96
N ARG A 61 18.38 -3.39 3.20
CA ARG A 61 19.00 -3.27 1.89
C ARG A 61 17.90 -2.89 0.90
N ALA A 62 18.06 -1.76 0.20
CA ALA A 62 17.01 -1.21 -0.63
C ALA A 62 17.51 -0.49 -1.89
N VAL A 63 16.67 -0.46 -2.92
CA VAL A 63 16.92 0.27 -4.18
C VAL A 63 16.01 1.51 -4.22
N PRO A 64 16.48 2.69 -4.64
CA PRO A 64 15.59 3.82 -4.88
C PRO A 64 14.52 3.42 -5.90
N LEU A 65 13.24 3.55 -5.56
CA LEU A 65 12.17 3.01 -6.40
C LEU A 65 12.18 3.64 -7.81
N ALA A 66 12.50 4.94 -7.89
CA ALA A 66 12.63 5.66 -9.16
C ALA A 66 13.62 5.01 -10.15
N ALA A 67 14.63 4.27 -9.67
CA ALA A 67 15.59 3.57 -10.53
C ALA A 67 15.00 2.33 -11.24
N LEU A 68 13.82 1.89 -10.82
CA LEU A 68 13.11 0.74 -11.39
C LEU A 68 11.93 1.16 -12.29
N LEU A 69 11.59 2.45 -12.32
CA LEU A 69 10.39 2.98 -12.96
C LEU A 69 10.69 3.64 -14.32
N ASP A 70 11.47 2.97 -15.16
CA ASP A 70 11.84 3.47 -16.48
C ASP A 70 10.58 3.76 -17.33
N GLY A 71 10.53 4.97 -17.91
CA GLY A 71 9.40 5.42 -18.74
C GLY A 71 8.15 5.87 -17.97
N VAL A 72 8.20 5.92 -16.63
CA VAL A 72 7.15 6.52 -15.80
C VAL A 72 7.39 8.03 -15.64
N SER A 73 6.34 8.81 -15.83
CA SER A 73 6.29 10.26 -15.65
C SER A 73 5.57 10.65 -14.36
N ALA A 74 5.77 11.86 -13.88
CA ALA A 74 5.15 12.35 -12.64
C ALA A 74 3.61 12.38 -12.67
N ASN A 75 3.01 12.46 -13.86
CA ASN A 75 1.56 12.49 -14.04
C ASN A 75 0.94 11.10 -14.16
N ASP A 76 1.76 10.05 -14.18
CA ASP A 76 1.26 8.69 -14.23
C ASP A 76 0.71 8.24 -12.88
N HIS A 77 -0.07 7.15 -12.94
CA HIS A 77 -0.60 6.50 -11.76
C HIS A 77 -0.07 5.07 -11.69
N LEU A 78 0.46 4.70 -10.52
CA LEU A 78 0.94 3.34 -10.24
C LEU A 78 0.05 2.68 -9.20
N GLN A 79 -0.05 1.35 -9.29
CA GLN A 79 -0.67 0.51 -8.28
C GLN A 79 0.34 -0.55 -7.84
N ALA A 80 0.56 -0.68 -6.53
CA ALA A 80 1.34 -1.78 -5.96
C ALA A 80 0.39 -2.82 -5.35
N VAL A 81 0.51 -4.06 -5.79
CA VAL A 81 -0.34 -5.18 -5.37
C VAL A 81 0.47 -6.15 -4.51
N ALA A 82 0.05 -6.35 -3.27
CA ALA A 82 0.65 -7.29 -2.33
C ALA A 82 0.12 -8.72 -2.52
N LEU A 83 0.80 -9.70 -1.92
CA LEU A 83 0.43 -11.11 -1.98
C LEU A 83 -0.95 -11.43 -1.38
N ASP A 84 -1.45 -10.60 -0.45
CA ASP A 84 -2.75 -10.76 0.20
C ASP A 84 -3.90 -10.03 -0.53
N GLY A 85 -3.60 -9.40 -1.68
CA GLY A 85 -4.55 -8.64 -2.47
C GLY A 85 -4.71 -7.17 -2.05
N PHE A 86 -3.94 -6.68 -1.07
CA PHE A 86 -3.85 -5.24 -0.80
C PHE A 86 -3.33 -4.50 -2.04
N ALA A 87 -4.01 -3.43 -2.45
CA ALA A 87 -3.71 -2.68 -3.66
C ALA A 87 -3.55 -1.18 -3.35
N ALA A 88 -2.32 -0.72 -3.19
CA ALA A 88 -2.03 0.69 -2.91
C ALA A 88 -2.07 1.51 -4.20
N GLU A 89 -2.95 2.51 -4.26
CA GLU A 89 -3.00 3.49 -5.34
C GLU A 89 -2.01 4.63 -5.07
N MET A 90 -1.11 4.89 -6.01
CA MET A 90 0.02 5.80 -5.81
C MET A 90 0.20 6.73 -7.02
N PRO A 91 0.03 8.05 -6.84
CA PRO A 91 0.52 9.02 -7.80
C PRO A 91 2.03 8.79 -8.05
N ALA A 92 2.48 8.85 -9.30
CA ALA A 92 3.87 8.58 -9.62
C ALA A 92 4.83 9.68 -9.13
N ALA A 93 4.36 10.94 -9.05
CA ALA A 93 5.22 12.07 -8.70
C ALA A 93 6.05 11.85 -7.41
N PRO A 94 5.47 11.46 -6.24
CA PRO A 94 6.27 11.21 -5.04
C PRO A 94 7.23 10.03 -5.16
N LEU A 95 6.92 9.02 -5.99
CA LEU A 95 7.77 7.84 -6.20
C LEU A 95 9.04 8.17 -7.02
N LEU A 96 8.95 9.19 -7.88
CA LEU A 96 10.03 9.63 -8.77
C LEU A 96 10.89 10.75 -8.17
N GLN A 97 10.39 11.43 -7.13
CA GLN A 97 11.08 12.57 -6.54
C GLN A 97 12.43 12.17 -5.93
N ARG A 98 13.42 13.05 -6.16
CA ARG A 98 14.69 13.08 -5.45
C ARG A 98 14.64 14.28 -4.51
N GLY A 99 14.00 14.09 -3.37
CA GLY A 99 13.75 15.14 -2.37
C GLY A 99 13.92 14.57 -0.96
N PRO A 100 13.57 15.32 0.10
CA PRO A 100 13.66 14.79 1.46
C PRO A 100 12.85 13.49 1.60
N ALA A 101 11.62 13.47 1.08
CA ALA A 101 10.88 12.24 0.91
C ALA A 101 11.46 11.42 -0.25
N GLN A 102 11.86 10.17 0.01
CA GLN A 102 12.38 9.26 -1.01
C GLN A 102 11.75 7.88 -0.85
N ALA A 103 11.18 7.37 -1.95
CA ALA A 103 10.67 6.00 -2.04
C ALA A 103 11.80 4.99 -2.26
N TRP A 104 11.73 3.87 -1.54
CA TRP A 104 12.68 2.77 -1.61
C TRP A 104 11.95 1.45 -1.71
N LEU A 105 12.43 0.57 -2.59
CA LEU A 105 12.06 -0.83 -2.56
C LEU A 105 13.05 -1.57 -1.65
N ALA A 106 12.65 -1.85 -0.42
CA ALA A 106 13.38 -2.71 0.49
C ALA A 106 13.23 -4.17 0.07
N VAL A 107 14.33 -4.92 0.11
CA VAL A 107 14.40 -6.32 -0.34
C VAL A 107 14.87 -7.19 0.81
N GLU A 108 14.10 -8.22 1.13
CA GLU A 108 14.46 -9.17 2.17
C GLU A 108 15.58 -10.09 1.68
N GLU A 109 16.68 -10.14 2.42
CA GLU A 109 17.84 -10.95 2.06
C GLU A 109 17.58 -12.44 2.25
N PRO A 110 17.85 -13.28 1.24
CA PRO A 110 17.78 -14.72 1.39
C PRO A 110 18.70 -15.21 2.54
N GLY A 111 18.12 -15.84 3.55
CA GLY A 111 18.85 -16.34 4.74
C GLY A 111 18.96 -15.34 5.89
N ARG A 112 18.46 -14.11 5.72
CA ARG A 112 18.34 -13.09 6.78
C ARG A 112 16.95 -12.46 6.74
N PRO A 113 15.88 -13.24 7.01
CA PRO A 113 14.52 -12.72 6.96
C PRO A 113 14.32 -11.63 8.01
N TRP A 114 13.47 -10.66 7.69
CA TRP A 114 13.04 -9.66 8.66
C TRP A 114 12.18 -10.32 9.75
N PRO A 115 12.01 -9.66 10.91
CA PRO A 115 11.11 -10.15 11.94
C PRO A 115 9.69 -10.37 11.41
N PRO A 116 8.91 -11.29 12.00
CA PRO A 116 7.50 -11.41 11.68
C PRO A 116 6.73 -10.15 12.10
N LEU A 117 5.68 -9.79 11.36
CA LEU A 117 4.82 -8.63 11.67
C LEU A 117 3.91 -8.83 12.89
N GLY A 118 3.97 -10.01 13.51
CA GLY A 118 3.22 -10.38 14.70
C GLY A 118 3.26 -11.88 14.94
N GLN A 119 2.70 -12.32 16.06
CA GLN A 119 2.64 -13.74 16.39
C GLN A 119 1.90 -14.53 15.30
N GLY A 120 2.58 -15.50 14.68
CA GLY A 120 2.02 -16.34 13.62
C GLY A 120 1.82 -15.64 12.27
N LYS A 121 2.33 -14.41 12.09
CA LYS A 121 2.28 -13.68 10.82
C LYS A 121 3.63 -13.75 10.08
N PRO A 122 3.65 -13.69 8.73
CA PRO A 122 4.89 -13.54 7.98
C PRO A 122 5.56 -12.19 8.25
N SER A 123 6.78 -12.01 7.72
CA SER A 123 7.45 -10.71 7.68
C SER A 123 6.79 -9.78 6.63
N ALA A 124 7.32 -8.56 6.50
CA ALA A 124 7.00 -7.64 5.40
C ALA A 124 7.66 -8.04 4.06
N GLY A 125 8.55 -9.03 4.05
CA GLY A 125 9.26 -9.48 2.86
C GLY A 125 8.35 -10.24 1.88
N PRO A 126 8.80 -10.49 0.64
CA PRO A 126 10.16 -10.27 0.17
C PRO A 126 10.45 -8.85 -0.31
N PHE A 127 9.40 -8.06 -0.60
CA PHE A 127 9.51 -6.70 -1.11
C PHE A 127 8.61 -5.75 -0.34
N TYR A 128 9.15 -4.63 0.10
CA TYR A 128 8.44 -3.64 0.90
C TYR A 128 8.75 -2.23 0.40
N LEU A 129 7.72 -1.45 0.08
CA LEU A 129 7.88 -0.04 -0.21
C LEU A 129 7.99 0.74 1.10
N VAL A 130 9.16 1.31 1.33
CA VAL A 130 9.48 2.14 2.50
C VAL A 130 9.90 3.54 2.06
N TRP A 131 9.81 4.49 2.98
CA TRP A 131 10.10 5.89 2.69
C TRP A 131 11.01 6.52 3.74
N THR A 132 12.02 7.24 3.29
CA THR A 132 12.74 8.19 4.16
C THR A 132 12.02 9.53 4.13
N ALA A 133 11.89 10.21 5.28
CA ALA A 133 11.16 11.48 5.48
C ALA A 133 9.79 11.59 4.75
N PRO A 134 8.87 10.61 4.94
CA PRO A 134 7.58 10.53 4.24
C PRO A 134 6.70 11.79 4.40
N GLN A 135 6.83 12.50 5.51
CA GLN A 135 6.02 13.68 5.82
C GLN A 135 6.24 14.82 4.81
N ALA A 136 7.42 14.90 4.19
CA ALA A 136 7.73 15.97 3.25
C ALA A 136 6.95 15.89 1.93
N SER A 137 6.37 14.72 1.62
CA SER A 137 5.47 14.53 0.46
C SER A 137 4.09 14.01 0.86
N GLY A 138 3.72 14.15 2.15
CA GLY A 138 2.40 13.76 2.64
C GLY A 138 2.06 12.27 2.49
N ILE A 139 3.08 11.40 2.53
CA ILE A 139 2.91 9.96 2.32
C ILE A 139 2.14 9.34 3.49
N ARG A 140 1.07 8.60 3.17
CA ARG A 140 0.21 7.92 4.15
C ARG A 140 0.64 6.48 4.43
N PRO A 141 0.27 5.88 5.57
CA PRO A 141 0.58 4.49 5.90
C PRO A 141 0.21 3.49 4.81
N GLU A 142 -0.92 3.70 4.13
CA GLU A 142 -1.42 2.82 3.06
C GLU A 142 -0.53 2.84 1.80
N GLN A 143 0.38 3.81 1.70
CA GLN A 143 1.38 3.93 0.64
C GLN A 143 2.72 3.25 1.01
N TRP A 144 2.71 2.41 2.05
CA TRP A 144 3.79 1.50 2.45
C TRP A 144 3.36 0.04 2.26
N PRO A 145 2.97 -0.40 1.05
CA PRO A 145 2.63 -1.80 0.82
C PRO A 145 3.84 -2.70 1.06
N PHE A 146 3.67 -3.72 1.89
CA PHE A 146 4.62 -4.81 2.08
C PHE A 146 4.18 -6.05 1.32
N GLN A 147 5.04 -7.08 1.23
CA GLN A 147 4.78 -8.28 0.44
C GLN A 147 4.37 -7.95 -1.01
N ILE A 148 4.99 -6.93 -1.61
CA ILE A 148 4.66 -6.49 -2.96
C ILE A 148 4.99 -7.60 -3.96
N SER A 149 4.03 -7.96 -4.80
CA SER A 149 4.23 -8.90 -5.90
C SER A 149 4.36 -8.18 -7.25
N THR A 150 3.57 -7.12 -7.44
CA THR A 150 3.47 -6.40 -8.71
C THR A 150 3.38 -4.90 -8.49
N ILE A 151 4.09 -4.12 -9.29
CA ILE A 151 3.86 -2.68 -9.45
C ILE A 151 3.48 -2.44 -10.91
N ARG A 152 2.30 -1.86 -11.12
CA ARG A 152 1.76 -1.66 -12.47
C ARG A 152 1.38 -0.20 -12.69
N LYS A 153 1.65 0.30 -13.90
CA LYS A 153 1.18 1.60 -14.38
C LYS A 153 -0.22 1.43 -14.95
N LEU A 154 -1.14 2.25 -14.49
CA LEU A 154 -2.54 2.25 -14.89
C LEU A 154 -2.98 3.65 -15.29
N ALA A 155 -4.15 3.75 -15.91
CA ALA A 155 -4.86 5.02 -15.97
C ALA A 155 -5.19 5.50 -14.54
N SER A 156 -5.36 6.81 -14.36
CA SER A 156 -5.69 7.38 -13.06
C SER A 156 -6.97 6.76 -12.48
N VAL A 157 -7.13 6.84 -11.16
CA VAL A 157 -8.33 6.33 -10.46
C VAL A 157 -9.60 6.95 -11.06
N GLU A 158 -9.57 8.25 -11.36
CA GLU A 158 -10.68 8.98 -11.97
C GLU A 158 -11.08 8.42 -13.33
N ALA A 159 -10.09 8.06 -14.16
CA ALA A 159 -10.33 7.51 -15.48
C ALA A 159 -10.83 6.06 -15.43
N ARG A 160 -10.29 5.24 -14.51
CA ARG A 160 -10.70 3.84 -14.35
C ARG A 160 -12.06 3.69 -13.67
N PHE A 161 -12.36 4.58 -12.74
CA PHE A 161 -13.49 4.45 -11.82
C PHE A 161 -14.32 5.75 -11.77
N PRO A 162 -15.03 6.10 -12.85
CA PRO A 162 -15.84 7.32 -12.90
C PRO A 162 -16.96 7.34 -11.83
N ALA A 163 -17.38 6.19 -11.33
CA ALA A 163 -18.37 6.08 -10.25
C ALA A 163 -17.87 6.57 -8.87
N LEU A 164 -16.57 6.81 -8.72
CA LEU A 164 -15.98 7.44 -7.53
C LEU A 164 -15.99 8.97 -7.61
N LEU A 165 -16.27 9.54 -8.78
CA LEU A 165 -16.12 10.97 -8.97
C LEU A 165 -17.23 11.77 -8.23
N PRO A 166 -16.85 12.83 -7.51
CA PRO A 166 -17.79 13.85 -7.04
C PRO A 166 -18.61 14.49 -8.18
N ASP A 167 -19.52 15.39 -7.82
CA ASP A 167 -20.27 16.14 -8.82
C ASP A 167 -19.29 17.04 -9.61
N PRO A 168 -19.22 16.93 -10.94
CA PRO A 168 -18.29 17.74 -11.75
C PRO A 168 -18.57 19.25 -11.67
N LYS A 169 -19.71 19.68 -11.12
CA LYS A 169 -20.00 21.09 -10.84
C LYS A 169 -19.25 21.63 -9.62
N LEU A 170 -18.72 20.75 -8.77
CA LEU A 170 -17.92 21.16 -7.61
C LEU A 170 -16.49 21.47 -8.05
N PRO A 171 -15.86 22.53 -7.52
CA PRO A 171 -14.42 22.75 -7.69
C PRO A 171 -13.62 21.54 -7.20
N ALA A 172 -12.55 21.19 -7.91
CA ALA A 172 -11.68 20.06 -7.56
C ALA A 172 -11.03 20.24 -6.18
N ASP A 173 -10.79 21.48 -5.76
CA ASP A 173 -10.25 21.85 -4.47
C ASP A 173 -11.33 22.05 -3.40
N SER A 174 -12.61 21.78 -3.66
CA SER A 174 -13.67 21.82 -2.64
C SER A 174 -13.43 20.80 -1.52
N PRO A 175 -14.05 20.93 -0.33
CA PRO A 175 -13.94 19.92 0.72
C PRO A 175 -14.26 18.50 0.26
N VAL A 176 -15.21 18.34 -0.67
CA VAL A 176 -15.56 17.04 -1.27
C VAL A 176 -14.45 16.54 -2.20
N GLY A 177 -13.86 17.42 -3.01
CA GLY A 177 -12.75 17.06 -3.89
C GLY A 177 -11.48 16.68 -3.13
N ARG A 178 -11.15 17.40 -2.05
CA ARG A 178 -10.06 17.03 -1.13
C ARG A 178 -10.36 15.73 -0.39
N GLY A 179 -11.61 15.54 0.04
CA GLY A 179 -12.09 14.29 0.63
C GLY A 179 -11.97 13.08 -0.32
N PHE A 180 -12.21 13.29 -1.63
CA PHE A 180 -11.99 12.26 -2.64
C PHE A 180 -10.51 11.88 -2.75
N ALA A 181 -9.59 12.85 -2.78
CA ALA A 181 -8.15 12.56 -2.77
C ALA A 181 -7.72 11.79 -1.50
N LEU A 182 -8.26 12.14 -0.33
CA LEU A 182 -8.02 11.42 0.92
C LEU A 182 -8.59 10.00 0.88
N PHE A 183 -9.77 9.80 0.29
CA PHE A 183 -10.35 8.47 0.10
C PHE A 183 -9.45 7.58 -0.78
N GLN A 184 -8.93 8.11 -1.88
CA GLN A 184 -7.99 7.39 -2.74
C GLN A 184 -6.73 6.95 -1.97
N GLN A 185 -6.17 7.84 -1.14
CA GLN A 185 -4.93 7.58 -0.40
C GLN A 185 -5.11 6.60 0.76
N ASN A 186 -6.24 6.66 1.49
CA ASN A 186 -6.38 5.98 2.78
C ASN A 186 -7.42 4.85 2.77
N CYS A 187 -8.41 4.90 1.88
CA CYS A 187 -9.57 4.01 1.95
C CYS A 187 -9.67 3.06 0.75
N LEU A 188 -9.35 3.53 -0.46
CA LEU A 188 -9.53 2.79 -1.71
C LEU A 188 -8.65 1.53 -1.80
N ALA A 189 -7.55 1.46 -1.03
CA ALA A 189 -6.70 0.28 -0.96
C ALA A 189 -7.40 -0.94 -0.31
N CYS A 190 -8.41 -0.68 0.53
CA CYS A 190 -9.15 -1.73 1.25
C CYS A 190 -10.62 -1.76 0.85
N HIS A 191 -11.22 -0.62 0.55
CA HIS A 191 -12.64 -0.48 0.30
C HIS A 191 -12.94 -0.14 -1.16
N ARG A 192 -14.10 -0.60 -1.61
CA ARG A 192 -14.75 -0.11 -2.83
C ARG A 192 -15.75 1.00 -2.48
N LEU A 193 -16.19 1.73 -3.49
CA LEU A 193 -17.33 2.63 -3.38
C LEU A 193 -18.11 2.61 -4.69
N ASN A 194 -19.43 2.43 -4.63
CA ASN A 194 -20.28 2.24 -5.81
C ASN A 194 -19.88 1.03 -6.68
N GLY A 195 -19.35 -0.02 -6.05
CA GLY A 195 -18.78 -1.19 -6.73
C GLY A 195 -17.44 -0.93 -7.41
N ALA A 196 -16.93 0.30 -7.37
CA ALA A 196 -15.70 0.71 -8.04
C ALA A 196 -14.49 0.66 -7.12
N GLY A 197 -13.32 0.39 -7.70
CA GLY A 197 -12.08 0.09 -6.98
C GLY A 197 -11.72 -1.40 -7.06
N ASP A 198 -10.43 -1.69 -6.97
CA ASP A 198 -9.90 -3.06 -7.12
C ASP A 198 -9.88 -3.84 -5.80
N ALA A 199 -10.00 -3.15 -4.66
CA ALA A 199 -9.83 -3.73 -3.34
C ALA A 199 -10.81 -4.88 -3.04
N GLN A 200 -10.35 -5.86 -2.26
CA GLN A 200 -11.10 -7.06 -1.88
C GLN A 200 -11.13 -7.32 -0.36
N VAL A 201 -10.65 -6.36 0.43
CA VAL A 201 -10.43 -6.54 1.87
C VAL A 201 -11.64 -6.08 2.69
N GLY A 202 -12.10 -4.86 2.44
CA GLY A 202 -13.22 -4.21 3.12
C GLY A 202 -14.49 -4.20 2.26
N PRO A 203 -15.65 -3.97 2.88
CA PRO A 203 -16.91 -3.83 2.16
C PRO A 203 -16.93 -2.59 1.26
N ASP A 204 -17.88 -2.55 0.33
CA ASP A 204 -18.23 -1.32 -0.38
C ASP A 204 -18.78 -0.27 0.62
N LEU A 205 -18.37 0.98 0.45
CA LEU A 205 -18.72 2.08 1.35
C LEU A 205 -19.90 2.93 0.86
N ASN A 206 -20.66 2.48 -0.14
CA ASN A 206 -21.87 3.18 -0.57
C ASN A 206 -23.04 2.25 -0.91
N VAL A 207 -22.80 0.98 -1.24
CA VAL A 207 -23.84 -0.01 -1.58
C VAL A 207 -23.77 -1.22 -0.63
N PRO A 208 -24.87 -1.65 0.00
CA PRO A 208 -26.24 -1.12 -0.14
C PRO A 208 -26.49 0.19 0.62
N HIS A 209 -25.68 0.51 1.62
CA HIS A 209 -25.80 1.74 2.40
C HIS A 209 -24.42 2.38 2.64
N ASN A 210 -24.38 3.70 2.58
CA ASN A 210 -23.23 4.50 2.95
C ASN A 210 -23.11 4.56 4.48
N PRO A 211 -21.91 4.49 5.07
CA PRO A 211 -21.73 4.61 6.52
C PRO A 211 -22.31 5.91 7.09
N THR A 212 -22.40 6.99 6.30
CA THR A 212 -23.00 8.26 6.73
C THR A 212 -24.52 8.22 6.88
N GLU A 213 -25.20 7.20 6.35
CA GLU A 213 -26.66 7.04 6.46
C GLU A 213 -27.09 6.35 7.75
N TYR A 214 -26.25 5.48 8.33
CA TYR A 214 -26.64 4.64 9.47
C TYR A 214 -25.76 4.78 10.71
N PHE A 215 -24.55 5.34 10.60
CA PHE A 215 -23.80 5.77 11.78
C PHE A 215 -24.21 7.17 12.20
N ARG A 216 -24.33 7.39 13.52
CA ARG A 216 -24.28 8.77 14.03
C ARG A 216 -22.90 9.36 13.73
N PRO A 217 -22.78 10.65 13.38
CA PRO A 217 -21.53 11.27 12.94
C PRO A 217 -20.35 11.03 13.90
N GLU A 218 -20.59 11.14 15.21
CA GLU A 218 -19.59 10.93 16.27
C GLU A 218 -19.03 9.50 16.28
N TYR A 219 -19.88 8.49 16.04
CA TYR A 219 -19.44 7.09 16.01
C TYR A 219 -18.77 6.73 14.70
N LEU A 220 -19.14 7.33 13.56
CA LEU A 220 -18.38 7.12 12.33
C LEU A 220 -16.96 7.68 12.45
N ARG A 221 -16.80 8.85 13.06
CA ARG A 221 -15.47 9.39 13.38
C ARG A 221 -14.70 8.44 14.28
N GLN A 222 -15.33 7.98 15.35
CA GLN A 222 -14.69 7.06 16.30
C GLN A 222 -14.28 5.74 15.62
N LEU A 223 -15.11 5.19 14.73
CA LEU A 223 -14.77 4.02 13.93
C LEU A 223 -13.52 4.24 13.09
N ILE A 224 -13.41 5.38 12.40
CA ILE A 224 -12.23 5.69 11.56
C ILE A 224 -10.99 5.90 12.45
N ARG A 225 -11.12 6.52 13.62
CA ARG A 225 -10.00 6.74 14.54
C ARG A 225 -9.48 5.45 15.15
N ASP A 226 -10.38 4.62 15.64
CA ASP A 226 -10.07 3.37 16.33
C ASP A 226 -11.27 2.41 16.21
N PRO A 227 -11.27 1.51 15.22
CA PRO A 227 -12.35 0.54 15.03
C PRO A 227 -12.58 -0.35 16.26
N GLN A 228 -11.51 -0.67 17.01
CA GLN A 228 -11.59 -1.55 18.19
C GLN A 228 -12.26 -0.85 19.38
N SER A 229 -12.27 0.49 19.42
CA SER A 229 -12.92 1.25 20.51
C SER A 229 -14.45 1.12 20.51
N LEU A 230 -15.06 0.78 19.37
CA LEU A 230 -16.51 0.58 19.25
C LEU A 230 -16.89 -0.89 19.36
N ARG A 231 -16.10 -1.77 18.73
CA ARG A 231 -16.34 -3.21 18.76
C ARG A 231 -15.01 -3.94 18.74
N GLN A 232 -14.68 -4.56 19.86
CA GLN A 232 -13.46 -5.34 19.98
C GLN A 232 -13.63 -6.71 19.32
N TRP A 233 -12.78 -6.99 18.35
CA TRP A 233 -12.86 -8.17 17.51
C TRP A 233 -11.47 -8.49 16.93
N PRO A 234 -10.84 -9.63 17.30
CA PRO A 234 -9.47 -9.96 16.88
C PRO A 234 -9.24 -10.09 15.37
N GLN A 235 -10.26 -10.48 14.59
CA GLN A 235 -10.14 -10.62 13.13
C GLN A 235 -10.51 -9.34 12.37
N ALA A 236 -10.83 -8.22 13.04
CA ALA A 236 -11.06 -6.96 12.35
C ALA A 236 -9.76 -6.46 11.70
N LYS A 237 -9.83 -6.14 10.41
CA LYS A 237 -8.66 -5.79 9.59
C LYS A 237 -8.45 -4.28 9.42
N MET A 238 -9.51 -3.48 9.56
CA MET A 238 -9.42 -2.03 9.37
C MET A 238 -8.51 -1.42 10.45
N PRO A 239 -7.42 -0.73 10.08
CA PRO A 239 -6.59 -0.02 11.05
C PRO A 239 -7.30 1.26 11.53
N GLY A 240 -6.85 1.76 12.68
CA GLY A 240 -7.24 3.09 13.14
C GLY A 240 -6.38 4.19 12.52
N PHE A 241 -6.99 5.31 12.15
CA PHE A 241 -6.32 6.47 11.56
C PHE A 241 -6.11 7.54 12.63
N ALA A 242 -4.92 7.57 13.24
CA ALA A 242 -4.56 8.57 14.24
C ALA A 242 -4.55 10.00 13.67
N LYS A 243 -4.61 11.02 14.53
CA LYS A 243 -4.60 12.44 14.12
C LYS A 243 -3.34 12.84 13.34
N SER A 244 -2.23 12.14 13.56
CA SER A 244 -0.99 12.32 12.81
C SER A 244 -1.04 11.76 11.39
N VAL A 245 -1.94 10.80 11.14
CA VAL A 245 -2.16 10.18 9.82
C VAL A 245 -3.26 10.92 9.06
N LEU A 246 -4.34 11.28 9.75
CA LEU A 246 -5.48 12.00 9.20
C LEU A 246 -5.87 13.07 10.22
N SER A 247 -5.64 14.34 9.96
CA SER A 247 -6.00 15.43 10.88
C SER A 247 -7.53 15.55 11.06
N GLU A 248 -8.00 16.38 12.00
CA GLU A 248 -9.45 16.61 12.15
C GLU A 248 -10.08 17.27 10.91
N PRO A 249 -9.47 18.31 10.29
CA PRO A 249 -9.99 18.88 9.05
C PRO A 249 -10.00 17.89 7.88
N GLU A 250 -8.96 17.07 7.73
CA GLU A 250 -8.94 16.03 6.68
C GLU A 250 -10.02 14.97 6.92
N LEU A 251 -10.28 14.59 8.17
CA LEU A 251 -11.40 13.71 8.49
C LEU A 251 -12.76 14.35 8.16
N ASP A 252 -12.92 15.66 8.38
CA ASP A 252 -14.13 16.38 7.96
C ASP A 252 -14.33 16.33 6.44
N GLU A 253 -13.26 16.52 5.68
CA GLU A 253 -13.26 16.46 4.22
C GLU A 253 -13.58 15.06 3.70
N LEU A 254 -12.95 14.02 4.28
CA LEU A 254 -13.25 12.63 3.97
C LEU A 254 -14.74 12.30 4.22
N LEU A 255 -15.27 12.74 5.36
CA LEU A 255 -16.69 12.52 5.69
C LEU A 255 -17.62 13.34 4.79
N ALA A 256 -17.22 14.54 4.36
CA ALA A 256 -17.96 15.33 3.39
C ALA A 256 -18.03 14.60 2.03
N TYR A 257 -16.93 14.00 1.59
CA TYR A 257 -16.92 13.16 0.38
C TYR A 257 -17.82 11.93 0.52
N LEU A 258 -17.71 11.16 1.61
CA LEU A 258 -18.58 9.99 1.81
C LEU A 258 -20.06 10.38 1.84
N ARG A 259 -20.42 11.48 2.50
CA ARG A 259 -21.79 12.00 2.53
C ARG A 259 -22.26 12.46 1.15
N HIS A 260 -21.40 13.13 0.39
CA HIS A 260 -21.68 13.52 -0.99
C HIS A 260 -21.98 12.31 -1.88
N MET A 261 -21.20 11.24 -1.73
CA MET A 261 -21.38 10.01 -2.51
C MET A 261 -22.63 9.22 -2.11
N ALA A 262 -23.14 9.35 -0.89
CA ALA A 262 -24.43 8.76 -0.50
C ALA A 262 -25.58 9.20 -1.43
N GLY A 263 -25.56 10.45 -1.90
CA GLY A 263 -26.52 10.97 -2.88
C GLY A 263 -26.23 10.61 -4.33
N ARG A 264 -25.17 9.81 -4.59
CA ARG A 264 -24.66 9.45 -5.93
C ARG A 264 -24.46 7.94 -6.07
N ARG A 265 -25.32 7.16 -5.43
CA ARG A 265 -25.42 5.72 -5.64
C ARG A 265 -25.93 5.45 -7.07
N PRO A 266 -25.43 4.42 -7.78
CA PRO A 266 -25.98 4.00 -9.08
C PRO A 266 -27.43 3.51 -8.97
#